data_AF-A0A821MCM5-F1
#
_entry.id   AF-A0A821MCM5-F1
#
_cell.length_a   1.000
_cell.length_b   1.000
_cell.length_c   1.000
_cell.angle_alpha   90.00
_cell.angle_beta   90.00
_cell.angle_gamma   90.00
#
_symmetry.space_group_name_H-M   'P 1'
#
loop_
_entity.id
_entity.type
_entity.pdbx_description
1 polymer ?
#
loop_
_entity_poly.entity_id
_entity_poly.type
_entity_poly.pdbx_seq_one_letter_code
_entity_poly.pdbx_strand_id
1 'polypeptide(L)'
;MKKSVTFNLTNNVQQADVDLITRHKFRLEFVHCVRTALETMYEAKIKSRNTKNQQKAAMDQIQALEKNMGKYANENDEFIKDLFIDLTGQVRQAIEKEDWFHKWGIHFLPSLTRAHLLQFCNNFKDPGVQHYGKGTLFSKIRDEMDDIFCSLPAPKCSQTSAPINMRVFHNAAGGCLYGECTVHLMNGTTKLVKDVKPGDRMAPHGGMVIFVVKTKCQNNKAKMVILENDLIITAWHPIRLCGQWIMPCSLVSSPNEISCDAVYNFVLNEGHSVLVNDVECVTLGHGFKEDVVRHTYYGSQRVIKDLQRLNLEQNNAGFIEITEETLMRNIKTGLVNGLRSQQILVQ
;
A
#
# COMPACT_ATOMS: atom_id res chain seq x y z
N MET A 1 -29.30 -22.89 56.94
CA MET A 1 -30.26 -22.82 55.81
C MET A 1 -29.49 -22.47 54.53
N LYS A 2 -29.42 -23.37 53.54
CA LYS A 2 -28.85 -23.05 52.22
C LYS A 2 -29.87 -22.21 51.45
N LYS A 3 -29.52 -20.96 51.09
CA LYS A 3 -30.35 -20.15 50.19
C LYS A 3 -30.33 -20.80 48.81
N SER A 4 -31.47 -21.36 48.40
CA SER A 4 -31.70 -21.77 47.01
C SER A 4 -31.79 -20.50 46.16
N VAL A 5 -30.89 -20.36 45.18
CA VAL A 5 -30.97 -19.31 44.17
C VAL A 5 -31.81 -19.85 43.02
N THR A 6 -33.07 -19.45 42.95
CA THR A 6 -33.96 -19.77 41.82
C THR A 6 -33.73 -18.72 40.73
N PHE A 7 -33.13 -19.12 39.61
CA PHE A 7 -32.99 -18.24 38.44
C PHE A 7 -34.36 -18.09 37.75
N ASN A 8 -34.94 -16.90 37.83
CA ASN A 8 -36.20 -16.61 37.18
C ASN A 8 -35.97 -16.20 35.71
N LEU A 9 -36.10 -17.16 34.80
CA LEU A 9 -35.84 -16.99 33.36
C LEU A 9 -36.83 -16.05 32.66
N THR A 10 -37.96 -15.70 33.29
CA THR A 10 -39.03 -14.90 32.65
C THR A 10 -38.87 -13.38 32.86
N ASN A 11 -38.05 -12.94 33.81
CA ASN A 11 -37.97 -11.51 34.17
C ASN A 11 -37.01 -10.68 33.28
N ASN A 12 -36.18 -11.31 32.45
CA ASN A 12 -35.18 -10.66 31.58
C ASN A 12 -35.20 -11.21 30.13
N VAL A 13 -36.39 -11.55 29.60
CA VAL A 13 -36.51 -12.03 28.22
C VAL A 13 -36.37 -10.84 27.27
N GLN A 14 -35.14 -10.56 26.85
CA GLN A 14 -34.88 -9.70 25.69
C GLN A 14 -35.08 -10.52 24.41
N GLN A 15 -35.71 -9.91 23.40
CA GLN A 15 -35.81 -10.51 22.08
C GLN A 15 -34.40 -10.74 21.52
N ALA A 16 -34.17 -11.92 20.94
CA ALA A 16 -32.87 -12.25 20.36
C ALA A 16 -32.53 -11.29 19.22
N ASP A 17 -31.37 -10.66 19.29
CA ASP A 17 -30.80 -9.89 18.19
C ASP A 17 -30.28 -10.85 17.13
N VAL A 18 -31.10 -11.10 16.12
CA VAL A 18 -30.83 -12.05 15.04
C VAL A 18 -29.60 -11.63 14.23
N ASP A 19 -29.38 -10.33 14.06
CA ASP A 19 -28.26 -9.79 13.30
C ASP A 19 -26.95 -10.04 14.06
N LEU A 20 -26.94 -9.76 15.37
CA LEU A 20 -25.78 -10.01 16.23
C LEU A 20 -25.43 -11.51 16.30
N ILE A 21 -26.45 -12.38 16.41
CA ILE A 21 -26.25 -13.83 16.36
C ILE A 21 -25.65 -14.24 15.02
N THR A 22 -26.14 -13.69 13.92
CA THR A 22 -25.66 -13.98 12.56
C THR A 22 -24.20 -13.55 12.37
N ARG A 23 -23.81 -12.37 12.88
CA ARG A 23 -22.40 -11.92 12.90
C ARG A 23 -21.50 -12.91 13.63
N HIS A 24 -21.89 -13.33 14.83
CA HIS A 24 -21.09 -14.25 15.62
C HIS A 24 -21.04 -15.65 15.01
N LYS A 25 -22.11 -16.12 14.38
CA LYS A 25 -22.13 -17.36 13.61
C LYS A 25 -21.09 -17.33 12.49
N PHE A 26 -21.13 -16.32 11.62
CA PHE A 26 -20.17 -16.22 10.51
C PHE A 26 -18.73 -16.00 10.99
N ARG A 27 -18.53 -15.23 12.05
CA ARG A 27 -17.20 -15.10 12.68
C ARG A 27 -16.64 -16.46 13.11
N LEU A 28 -17.46 -17.29 13.76
CA LEU A 28 -17.01 -18.60 14.23
C LEU A 28 -16.84 -19.60 13.08
N GLU A 29 -17.71 -19.56 12.06
CA GLU A 29 -17.56 -20.35 10.83
C GLU A 29 -16.27 -19.97 10.09
N PHE A 30 -15.96 -18.68 9.98
CA PHE A 30 -14.71 -18.18 9.42
C PHE A 30 -13.49 -18.71 10.18
N VAL A 31 -13.48 -18.55 11.50
CA VAL A 31 -12.39 -19.06 12.35
C VAL A 31 -12.20 -20.56 12.16
N HIS A 32 -13.30 -21.31 12.17
CA HIS A 32 -13.27 -22.76 12.00
C HIS A 32 -12.68 -23.12 10.63
N CYS A 33 -13.22 -22.55 9.55
CA CYS A 33 -12.78 -22.80 8.17
C CYS A 33 -11.30 -22.49 7.96
N VAL A 34 -10.83 -21.33 8.42
CA VAL A 34 -9.42 -20.95 8.25
C VAL A 34 -8.51 -21.88 9.05
N ARG A 35 -8.91 -22.27 10.27
CA ARG A 35 -8.13 -23.18 11.09
C ARG A 35 -8.06 -24.59 10.49
N THR A 36 -9.17 -25.13 9.99
CA THR A 36 -9.18 -26.46 9.35
C THR A 36 -8.44 -26.46 8.02
N ALA A 37 -8.51 -25.36 7.26
CA ALA A 37 -7.73 -25.18 6.04
C ALA A 37 -6.22 -25.14 6.35
N LEU A 38 -5.82 -24.43 7.41
CA LEU A 38 -4.45 -24.41 7.90
C LEU A 38 -3.96 -25.80 8.34
N GLU A 39 -4.76 -26.52 9.12
CA GLU A 39 -4.44 -27.90 9.56
C GLU A 39 -4.29 -28.83 8.34
N THR A 40 -5.18 -28.71 7.35
CA THR A 40 -5.12 -29.45 6.09
C THR A 40 -3.81 -29.17 5.34
N MET A 41 -3.35 -27.91 5.31
CA MET A 41 -2.07 -27.54 4.70
C MET A 41 -0.86 -28.04 5.50
N TYR A 42 -0.95 -28.09 6.83
CA TYR A 42 0.12 -28.60 7.70
C TYR A 42 0.31 -30.12 7.60
N GLU A 43 -0.77 -30.88 7.46
CA GLU A 43 -0.69 -32.34 7.32
C GLU A 43 0.11 -32.79 6.09
N ALA A 44 0.17 -31.94 5.04
CA ALA A 44 0.91 -32.22 3.81
C ALA A 44 2.40 -32.36 4.11
N LYS A 45 2.88 -31.47 4.99
CA LYS A 45 4.27 -31.36 5.42
C LYS A 45 4.71 -32.53 6.30
N ILE A 46 3.85 -33.02 7.18
CA ILE A 46 4.21 -34.06 8.17
C ILE A 46 4.19 -35.46 7.55
N LYS A 47 3.29 -35.73 6.61
CA LYS A 47 3.05 -37.09 6.09
C LYS A 47 3.63 -37.36 4.68
N SER A 48 4.41 -36.44 4.10
CA SER A 48 4.93 -36.55 2.72
C SER A 48 3.82 -36.92 1.71
N ARG A 49 2.60 -36.40 1.93
CA ARG A 49 1.43 -36.63 1.07
C ARG A 49 1.46 -35.66 -0.12
N ASN A 50 0.75 -35.98 -1.19
CA ASN A 50 0.65 -35.13 -2.38
C ASN A 50 0.07 -33.75 -2.02
N THR A 51 0.93 -32.72 -1.96
CA THR A 51 0.62 -31.34 -1.56
C THR A 51 -0.54 -30.74 -2.36
N LYS A 52 -0.65 -31.10 -3.65
CA LYS A 52 -1.70 -30.59 -4.55
C LYS A 52 -3.12 -30.99 -4.11
N ASN A 53 -3.28 -32.20 -3.56
CA ASN A 53 -4.60 -32.68 -3.13
C ASN A 53 -5.08 -31.98 -1.85
N GLN A 54 -4.15 -31.68 -0.94
CA GLN A 54 -4.49 -30.99 0.32
C GLN A 54 -4.70 -29.49 0.12
N GLN A 55 -3.91 -28.87 -0.75
CA GLN A 55 -4.17 -27.49 -1.18
C GLN A 55 -5.55 -27.35 -1.80
N LYS A 56 -5.94 -28.29 -2.68
CA LYS A 56 -7.28 -28.32 -3.24
C LYS A 56 -8.35 -28.47 -2.16
N ALA A 57 -8.18 -29.40 -1.22
CA ALA A 57 -9.13 -29.60 -0.12
C ALA A 57 -9.27 -28.36 0.78
N ALA A 58 -8.18 -27.66 1.07
CA ALA A 58 -8.20 -26.40 1.84
C ALA A 58 -8.92 -25.28 1.07
N MET A 59 -8.68 -25.18 -0.24
CA MET A 59 -9.38 -24.22 -1.10
C MET A 59 -10.87 -24.55 -1.25
N ASP A 60 -11.25 -25.82 -1.32
CA ASP A 60 -12.65 -26.25 -1.39
C ASP A 60 -13.41 -25.86 -0.11
N GLN A 61 -12.77 -25.95 1.07
CA GLN A 61 -13.34 -25.47 2.34
C GLN A 61 -13.60 -23.96 2.32
N ILE A 62 -12.64 -23.16 1.84
CA ILE A 62 -12.79 -21.70 1.71
C ILE A 62 -13.91 -21.35 0.74
N GLN A 63 -13.96 -21.99 -0.42
CA GLN A 63 -15.00 -21.75 -1.43
C GLN A 63 -16.39 -22.12 -0.93
N ALA A 64 -16.51 -23.18 -0.12
CA ALA A 64 -17.78 -23.54 0.51
C ALA A 64 -18.28 -22.45 1.47
N LEU A 65 -17.39 -21.89 2.29
CA LEU A 65 -17.73 -20.77 3.17
C LEU A 65 -18.03 -19.49 2.38
N GLU A 66 -17.25 -19.18 1.34
CA GLU A 66 -17.47 -18.06 0.43
C GLU A 66 -18.89 -18.10 -0.15
N LYS A 67 -19.32 -19.27 -0.63
CA LYS A 67 -20.68 -19.47 -1.17
C LYS A 67 -21.77 -19.30 -0.11
N ASN A 68 -21.50 -19.70 1.13
CA ASN A 68 -22.44 -19.54 2.24
C ASN A 68 -22.58 -18.04 2.60
N MET A 69 -21.46 -17.36 2.80
CA MET A 69 -21.39 -15.96 3.18
C MET A 69 -21.88 -15.02 2.07
N GLY A 70 -21.61 -15.33 0.80
CA GLY A 70 -21.96 -14.49 -0.35
C GLY A 70 -23.47 -14.22 -0.49
N LYS A 71 -24.32 -15.07 0.11
CA LYS A 71 -25.78 -14.81 0.20
C LYS A 71 -26.11 -13.66 1.15
N TYR A 72 -25.38 -13.58 2.26
CA TYR A 72 -25.60 -12.63 3.35
C TYR A 72 -24.77 -11.35 3.22
N ALA A 73 -23.67 -11.38 2.45
CA ALA A 73 -22.87 -10.19 2.15
C ALA A 73 -23.66 -9.07 1.43
N ASN A 74 -24.76 -9.43 0.76
CA ASN A 74 -25.67 -8.48 0.10
C ASN A 74 -26.69 -7.84 1.06
N GLU A 75 -26.81 -8.31 2.31
CA GLU A 75 -27.83 -7.89 3.28
C GLU A 75 -27.45 -6.64 4.09
N ASN A 76 -26.51 -5.83 3.59
CA ASN A 76 -26.06 -4.55 4.19
C ASN A 76 -25.35 -4.59 5.55
N ASP A 77 -24.99 -5.75 6.08
CA ASP A 77 -24.15 -5.81 7.28
C ASP A 77 -22.66 -5.57 6.95
N GLU A 78 -22.10 -4.46 7.45
CA GLU A 78 -20.68 -4.09 7.22
C GLU A 78 -19.69 -5.13 7.77
N PHE A 79 -19.99 -5.76 8.91
CA PHE A 79 -19.09 -6.75 9.51
C PHE A 79 -18.99 -8.00 8.64
N ILE A 80 -20.13 -8.49 8.13
CA ILE A 80 -20.15 -9.67 7.26
C ILE A 80 -19.47 -9.37 5.92
N LYS A 81 -19.68 -8.16 5.36
CA LYS A 81 -18.99 -7.70 4.13
C LYS A 81 -17.48 -7.67 4.31
N ASP A 82 -17.01 -7.10 5.41
CA ASP A 82 -15.57 -6.98 5.69
C ASP A 82 -14.92 -8.34 5.97
N LEU A 83 -15.61 -9.22 6.70
CA LEU A 83 -15.17 -10.60 6.90
C LEU A 83 -15.10 -11.39 5.57
N PHE A 84 -16.03 -11.12 4.66
CA PHE A 84 -16.04 -11.71 3.31
C PHE A 84 -14.87 -11.21 2.45
N ILE A 85 -14.50 -9.93 2.58
CA ILE A 85 -13.32 -9.35 1.91
C ILE A 85 -12.04 -10.04 2.42
N ASP A 86 -11.91 -10.26 3.73
CA ASP A 86 -10.75 -10.97 4.30
C ASP A 86 -10.65 -12.41 3.78
N LEU A 87 -11.78 -13.12 3.72
CA LEU A 87 -11.86 -14.50 3.25
C LEU A 87 -11.47 -14.61 1.77
N THR A 88 -12.03 -13.76 0.91
CA THR A 88 -11.79 -13.78 -0.54
C THR A 88 -10.47 -13.15 -0.95
N GLY A 89 -9.89 -12.31 -0.09
CA GLY A 89 -8.62 -11.64 -0.27
C GLY A 89 -7.42 -12.44 0.26
N GLN A 90 -6.81 -11.95 1.34
CA GLN A 90 -5.54 -12.46 1.85
C GLN A 90 -5.63 -13.91 2.33
N VAL A 91 -6.77 -14.36 2.87
CA VAL A 91 -6.93 -15.76 3.30
C VAL A 91 -6.85 -16.72 2.11
N ARG A 92 -7.57 -16.44 1.03
CA ARG A 92 -7.50 -17.22 -0.21
C ARG A 92 -6.10 -17.18 -0.82
N GLN A 93 -5.50 -15.99 -0.90
CA GLN A 93 -4.14 -15.82 -1.42
C GLN A 93 -3.11 -16.61 -0.59
N ALA A 94 -3.26 -16.67 0.73
CA ALA A 94 -2.35 -17.40 1.59
C ALA A 94 -2.26 -18.90 1.25
N ILE A 95 -3.31 -19.48 0.66
CA ILE A 95 -3.41 -20.91 0.35
C ILE A 95 -3.28 -21.19 -1.16
N GLU A 96 -3.41 -20.17 -2.01
CA GLU A 96 -3.37 -20.30 -3.47
C GLU A 96 -2.00 -20.76 -4.02
N LYS A 97 -0.90 -20.40 -3.36
CA LYS A 97 0.44 -20.85 -3.73
C LYS A 97 1.20 -21.36 -2.51
N GLU A 98 1.89 -22.48 -2.69
CA GLU A 98 2.72 -23.11 -1.65
C GLU A 98 3.81 -22.15 -1.13
N ASP A 99 4.46 -21.41 -2.03
CA ASP A 99 5.46 -20.40 -1.68
C ASP A 99 4.88 -19.29 -0.78
N TRP A 100 3.66 -18.84 -1.07
CA TRP A 100 3.00 -17.78 -0.30
C TRP A 100 2.58 -18.28 1.07
N PHE A 101 2.05 -19.51 1.13
CA PHE A 101 1.73 -20.18 2.38
C PHE A 101 2.96 -20.26 3.29
N HIS A 102 4.09 -20.75 2.78
CA HIS A 102 5.30 -20.92 3.58
C HIS A 102 5.96 -19.60 3.97
N LYS A 103 5.95 -18.60 3.09
CA LYS A 103 6.61 -17.32 3.34
C LYS A 103 5.87 -16.47 4.38
N TRP A 104 4.54 -16.47 4.36
CA TRP A 104 3.76 -15.61 5.25
C TRP A 104 2.41 -16.20 5.69
N GLY A 105 1.75 -17.01 4.86
CA GLY A 105 0.42 -17.56 5.16
C GLY A 105 0.39 -18.37 6.47
N ILE A 106 1.43 -19.15 6.73
CA ILE A 106 1.60 -19.99 7.92
C ILE A 106 1.60 -19.18 9.23
N HIS A 107 1.99 -17.91 9.20
CA HIS A 107 1.99 -17.01 10.35
C HIS A 107 0.75 -16.12 10.38
N PHE A 108 0.29 -15.71 9.21
CA PHE A 108 -0.87 -14.84 9.03
C PHE A 108 -2.18 -15.51 9.46
N LEU A 109 -2.46 -16.74 8.99
CA LEU A 109 -3.75 -17.41 9.25
C LEU A 109 -3.99 -17.68 10.75
N PRO A 110 -3.02 -18.14 11.55
CA PRO A 110 -3.17 -18.22 13.01
C PRO A 110 -3.40 -16.87 13.68
N SER A 111 -2.71 -15.82 13.24
CA SER A 111 -2.85 -14.47 13.79
C SER A 111 -4.27 -13.93 13.58
N LEU A 112 -4.78 -14.04 12.35
CA LEU A 112 -6.11 -13.59 11.99
C LEU A 112 -7.22 -14.38 12.70
N THR A 113 -7.11 -15.71 12.75
CA THR A 113 -8.09 -16.55 13.46
C THR A 113 -8.10 -16.26 14.97
N ARG A 114 -6.93 -16.05 15.58
CA ARG A 114 -6.84 -15.69 17.00
C ARG A 114 -7.47 -14.32 17.29
N ALA A 115 -7.26 -13.35 16.40
CA ALA A 115 -7.86 -12.02 16.51
C ALA A 115 -9.39 -12.08 16.49
N HIS A 116 -9.98 -12.84 15.56
CA HIS A 116 -11.44 -13.04 15.53
C HIS A 116 -11.96 -13.81 16.74
N LEU A 117 -11.25 -14.83 17.24
CA LEU A 117 -11.66 -15.57 18.44
C LEU A 117 -11.77 -14.68 19.67
N LEU A 118 -10.72 -13.90 19.91
CA LEU A 118 -10.61 -13.00 21.05
C LEU A 118 -11.29 -11.64 20.84
N GLN A 119 -11.74 -11.35 19.61
CA GLN A 119 -12.41 -10.11 19.22
C GLN A 119 -11.56 -8.87 19.51
N PHE A 120 -10.31 -8.85 19.04
CA PHE A 120 -9.44 -7.67 19.08
C PHE A 120 -8.86 -7.36 17.70
N CYS A 121 -8.55 -6.07 17.48
CA CYS A 121 -7.92 -5.60 16.25
C CYS A 121 -6.40 -5.79 16.35
N ASN A 122 -5.85 -6.75 15.60
CA ASN A 122 -4.42 -7.08 15.63
C ASN A 122 -3.59 -6.38 14.55
N ASN A 123 -4.22 -5.92 13.47
CA ASN A 123 -3.54 -5.24 12.37
C ASN A 123 -4.47 -4.18 11.75
N PHE A 124 -3.95 -3.37 10.82
CA PHE A 124 -4.69 -2.29 10.16
C PHE A 124 -5.18 -2.63 8.74
N LYS A 125 -4.74 -3.76 8.18
CA LYS A 125 -4.91 -4.11 6.76
C LYS A 125 -6.20 -4.87 6.49
N ASP A 126 -6.59 -5.75 7.42
CA ASP A 126 -7.74 -6.64 7.29
C ASP A 126 -8.99 -5.95 7.83
N PRO A 127 -10.02 -5.67 6.99
CA PRO A 127 -11.23 -4.97 7.41
C PRO A 127 -12.04 -5.66 8.51
N GLY A 128 -12.10 -7.00 8.53
CA GLY A 128 -12.93 -7.76 9.46
C GLY A 128 -12.54 -7.56 10.93
N VAL A 129 -11.25 -7.40 11.22
CA VAL A 129 -10.76 -7.14 12.59
C VAL A 129 -10.87 -5.68 13.01
N GLN A 130 -11.06 -4.73 12.08
CA GLN A 130 -11.27 -3.30 12.39
C GLN A 130 -12.60 -3.05 13.12
N HIS A 131 -13.50 -4.03 13.12
CA HIS A 131 -14.74 -3.94 13.87
C HIS A 131 -14.55 -4.05 15.38
N TYR A 132 -13.39 -4.53 15.82
CA TYR A 132 -13.04 -4.67 17.22
C TYR A 132 -12.26 -3.44 17.71
N GLY A 133 -12.50 -3.04 18.96
CA GLY A 133 -11.72 -1.96 19.57
C GLY A 133 -12.05 -0.54 19.07
N LYS A 134 -13.29 -0.26 18.62
CA LYS A 134 -13.73 1.11 18.23
C LYS A 134 -13.91 2.09 19.40
N GLY A 135 -13.41 1.77 20.60
CA GLY A 135 -13.53 2.64 21.76
C GLY A 135 -12.60 3.84 21.63
N THR A 136 -13.06 5.03 22.03
CA THR A 136 -12.27 6.28 21.99
C THR A 136 -10.95 6.16 22.72
N LEU A 137 -10.93 5.47 23.87
CA LEU A 137 -9.72 5.20 24.64
C LEU A 137 -8.74 4.30 23.86
N PHE A 138 -9.23 3.25 23.22
CA PHE A 138 -8.38 2.34 22.43
C PHE A 138 -7.79 3.06 21.23
N SER A 139 -8.59 3.83 20.49
CA SER A 139 -8.10 4.61 19.34
C SER A 139 -7.03 5.61 19.79
N LYS A 140 -7.26 6.35 20.87
CA LYS A 140 -6.27 7.29 21.41
C LYS A 140 -4.97 6.59 21.80
N ILE A 141 -5.04 5.50 22.55
CA ILE A 141 -3.85 4.74 22.97
C ILE A 141 -3.13 4.17 21.74
N ARG A 142 -3.86 3.60 20.77
CA ARG A 142 -3.28 3.08 19.53
C ARG A 142 -2.55 4.16 18.77
N ASP A 143 -3.17 5.32 18.58
CA ASP A 143 -2.59 6.43 17.82
C ASP A 143 -1.36 7.00 18.55
N GLU A 144 -1.42 7.13 19.89
CA GLU A 144 -0.25 7.50 20.70
C GLU A 144 0.87 6.44 20.63
N MET A 145 0.54 5.15 20.65
CA MET A 145 1.52 4.07 20.52
C MET A 145 2.11 4.01 19.11
N ASP A 146 1.33 4.31 18.07
CA ASP A 146 1.81 4.41 16.69
C ASP A 146 2.75 5.60 16.53
N ASP A 147 2.43 6.75 17.12
CA ASP A 147 3.31 7.92 17.18
C ASP A 147 4.62 7.61 17.91
N ILE A 148 4.54 6.94 19.07
CA ILE A 148 5.71 6.50 19.83
C ILE A 148 6.52 5.51 18.99
N PHE A 149 5.91 4.48 18.43
CA PHE A 149 6.59 3.48 17.60
C PHE A 149 7.28 4.12 16.39
N CYS A 150 6.61 5.07 15.73
CA CYS A 150 7.17 5.87 14.64
C CYS A 150 8.26 6.84 15.08
N SER A 151 8.34 7.16 16.37
CA SER A 151 9.40 7.97 16.98
C SER A 151 10.58 7.15 17.49
N LEU A 152 10.40 5.84 17.69
CA LEU A 152 11.47 4.97 18.18
C LEU A 152 12.60 4.89 17.15
N PRO A 153 13.87 4.97 17.59
CA PRO A 153 14.98 4.64 16.72
C PRO A 153 14.85 3.16 16.33
N ALA A 154 15.07 2.87 15.06
CA ALA A 154 14.83 1.54 14.57
C ALA A 154 15.74 0.51 15.29
N PRO A 155 15.24 -0.73 15.49
CA PRO A 155 15.89 -1.70 16.35
C PRO A 155 17.31 -1.99 15.88
N LYS A 156 18.27 -1.96 16.81
CA LYS A 156 19.67 -2.34 16.54
C LYS A 156 19.69 -3.82 16.16
N CYS A 157 20.02 -4.11 14.90
CA CYS A 157 20.11 -5.48 14.42
C CYS A 157 21.29 -6.21 15.08
N SER A 158 21.06 -7.43 15.56
CA SER A 158 22.09 -8.32 16.11
C SER A 158 23.01 -8.89 15.03
N GLN A 159 22.71 -8.64 13.75
CA GLN A 159 23.58 -8.87 12.60
C GLN A 159 23.66 -7.59 11.78
N THR A 160 24.85 -7.24 11.31
CA THR A 160 25.19 -5.97 10.61
C THR A 160 24.22 -5.64 9.47
N SER A 161 23.14 -4.95 9.79
CA SER A 161 22.21 -4.33 8.85
C SER A 161 21.57 -3.15 9.57
N ALA A 162 21.69 -1.98 8.95
CA ALA A 162 21.32 -0.70 9.55
C ALA A 162 19.80 -0.62 9.81
N PRO A 163 19.38 0.09 10.87
CA PRO A 163 18.01 0.06 11.37
C PRO A 163 17.04 0.76 10.39
N ILE A 164 15.90 0.12 10.06
CA ILE A 164 14.89 0.57 9.08
C ILE A 164 13.86 1.49 9.75
N ASN A 165 13.75 2.75 9.31
CA ASN A 165 12.76 3.70 9.82
C ASN A 165 11.37 3.44 9.20
N MET A 166 10.36 3.14 10.03
CA MET A 166 9.01 2.80 9.55
C MET A 166 8.27 3.97 8.89
N ARG A 167 8.65 5.22 9.18
CA ARG A 167 8.12 6.43 8.51
C ARG A 167 8.47 6.46 7.03
N VAL A 168 9.47 5.68 6.60
CA VAL A 168 9.78 5.48 5.19
C VAL A 168 8.54 4.91 4.49
N PHE A 169 7.76 4.00 5.07
CA PHE A 169 6.55 3.40 4.45
C PHE A 169 5.37 4.35 4.20
N HIS A 170 5.42 5.59 4.70
CA HIS A 170 4.26 6.49 4.72
C HIS A 170 4.31 7.67 3.71
N ASN A 171 5.34 7.78 2.87
CA ASN A 171 5.43 8.91 1.93
C ASN A 171 4.80 8.60 0.57
N ALA A 172 3.49 8.89 0.47
CA ALA A 172 2.63 8.73 -0.70
C ALA A 172 2.76 9.82 -1.78
N ALA A 173 3.86 10.58 -1.80
CA ALA A 173 4.14 11.52 -2.88
C ALA A 173 4.64 10.71 -4.09
N GLY A 174 3.98 10.84 -5.24
CA GLY A 174 4.40 10.18 -6.48
C GLY A 174 5.86 10.48 -6.72
N GLY A 175 6.69 9.44 -6.73
CA GLY A 175 8.12 9.58 -6.52
C GLY A 175 8.76 10.62 -7.45
N CYS A 176 9.80 11.30 -6.98
CA CYS A 176 10.48 12.35 -7.71
C CYS A 176 12.01 12.14 -7.73
N LEU A 177 12.65 12.72 -8.74
CA LEU A 177 14.08 12.68 -9.02
C LEU A 177 14.76 13.96 -8.50
N TYR A 178 15.99 13.83 -8.02
CA TYR A 178 16.80 14.99 -7.64
C TYR A 178 17.33 15.73 -8.88
N GLY A 179 17.32 17.06 -8.84
CA GLY A 179 17.65 17.91 -10.00
C GLY A 179 19.09 17.79 -10.50
N GLU A 180 20.05 17.44 -9.62
CA GLU A 180 21.46 17.27 -9.99
C GLU A 180 21.80 15.87 -10.51
N CYS A 181 20.83 14.94 -10.53
CA CYS A 181 21.03 13.65 -11.17
C CYS A 181 21.15 13.82 -12.69
N THR A 182 21.84 12.90 -13.34
CA THR A 182 22.13 12.92 -14.78
C THR A 182 21.16 12.01 -15.52
N VAL A 183 20.46 12.52 -16.52
CA VAL A 183 19.54 11.76 -17.38
C VAL A 183 20.13 11.56 -18.77
N HIS A 184 19.90 10.38 -19.35
CA HIS A 184 20.44 10.01 -20.65
C HIS A 184 19.43 10.26 -21.76
N LEU A 185 19.90 10.83 -22.87
CA LEU A 185 19.10 11.11 -24.06
C LEU A 185 19.39 10.08 -25.16
N MET A 186 18.45 9.93 -26.10
CA MET A 186 18.59 8.97 -27.21
C MET A 186 19.76 9.25 -28.15
N ASN A 187 20.25 10.49 -28.19
CA ASN A 187 21.39 10.88 -29.01
C ASN A 187 22.75 10.54 -28.36
N GLY A 188 22.75 9.83 -27.22
CA GLY A 188 23.95 9.46 -26.48
C GLY A 188 24.51 10.55 -25.57
N THR A 189 23.91 11.75 -25.57
CA THR A 189 24.28 12.83 -24.64
C THR A 189 23.52 12.73 -23.33
N THR A 190 23.95 13.50 -22.33
CA THR A 190 23.31 13.56 -21.02
C THR A 190 22.94 14.99 -20.66
N LYS A 191 21.96 15.15 -19.76
CA LYS A 191 21.58 16.43 -19.14
C LYS A 191 21.37 16.23 -17.64
N LEU A 192 21.38 17.31 -16.87
CA LEU A 192 20.86 17.25 -15.51
C LEU A 192 19.34 17.15 -15.54
N VAL A 193 18.76 16.45 -14.57
CA VAL A 193 17.31 16.28 -14.43
C VAL A 193 16.58 17.63 -14.40
N LYS A 194 17.17 18.65 -13.76
CA LYS A 194 16.61 20.02 -13.70
C LYS A 194 16.64 20.77 -15.04
N ASP A 195 17.47 20.34 -15.99
CA ASP A 195 17.69 21.01 -17.28
C ASP A 195 16.91 20.38 -18.45
N VAL A 196 16.16 19.30 -18.17
CA VAL A 196 15.28 18.64 -19.14
C VAL A 196 14.16 19.58 -19.57
N LYS A 197 13.83 19.55 -20.87
CA LYS A 197 12.78 20.40 -21.45
C LYS A 197 11.78 19.57 -22.27
N PRO A 198 10.54 20.05 -22.43
CA PRO A 198 9.62 19.48 -23.41
C PRO A 198 10.28 19.39 -24.80
N GLY A 199 10.09 18.27 -25.47
CA GLY A 199 10.73 17.93 -26.74
C GLY A 199 12.02 17.11 -26.64
N ASP A 200 12.64 17.00 -25.46
CA ASP A 200 13.79 16.11 -25.27
C ASP A 200 13.39 14.64 -25.43
N ARG A 201 14.22 13.84 -26.13
CA ARG A 201 14.00 12.39 -26.34
C ARG A 201 14.86 11.57 -25.39
N MET A 202 14.19 10.82 -24.52
CA MET A 202 14.81 10.14 -23.38
C MET A 202 15.18 8.70 -23.70
N ALA A 203 16.35 8.28 -23.22
CA ALA A 203 16.70 6.86 -23.15
C ALA A 203 15.92 6.18 -22.00
N PRO A 204 15.69 4.85 -22.04
CA PRO A 204 16.16 3.92 -23.06
C PRO A 204 15.21 3.70 -24.25
N HIS A 205 13.93 4.09 -24.13
CA HIS A 205 12.89 3.72 -25.11
C HIS A 205 12.54 4.81 -26.14
N GLY A 206 13.14 6.00 -26.05
CA GLY A 206 12.97 7.08 -27.01
C GLY A 206 11.76 7.98 -26.84
N GLY A 207 11.07 7.86 -25.70
CA GLY A 207 9.95 8.72 -25.34
C GLY A 207 10.34 10.20 -25.29
N MET A 208 9.52 11.04 -25.90
CA MET A 208 9.66 12.48 -25.93
C MET A 208 8.96 13.11 -24.73
N VAL A 209 9.63 14.03 -24.04
CA VAL A 209 9.08 14.76 -22.90
C VAL A 209 7.97 15.69 -23.38
N ILE A 210 6.75 15.49 -22.86
CA ILE A 210 5.60 16.37 -23.06
C ILE A 210 5.54 17.40 -21.94
N PHE A 211 5.69 16.96 -20.68
CA PHE A 211 5.67 17.82 -19.51
C PHE A 211 6.86 17.57 -18.59
N VAL A 212 7.40 18.66 -18.06
CA VAL A 212 8.37 18.66 -16.97
C VAL A 212 7.64 19.13 -15.72
N VAL A 213 7.54 18.25 -14.73
CA VAL A 213 6.86 18.52 -13.47
C VAL A 213 7.90 18.85 -12.41
N LYS A 214 7.89 20.09 -11.94
CA LYS A 214 8.78 20.60 -10.89
C LYS A 214 8.00 20.76 -9.59
N THR A 215 8.28 19.91 -8.61
CA THR A 215 7.64 19.96 -7.30
C THR A 215 8.53 20.72 -6.33
N LYS A 216 8.08 21.87 -5.84
CA LYS A 216 8.82 22.72 -4.91
C LYS A 216 8.92 22.06 -3.54
N CYS A 217 10.12 22.02 -2.97
CA CYS A 217 10.36 21.42 -1.67
C CYS A 217 10.02 22.40 -0.54
N GLN A 218 9.33 21.91 0.49
CA GLN A 218 9.14 22.71 1.72
C GLN A 218 10.49 22.90 2.41
N ASN A 219 10.77 24.13 2.86
CA ASN A 219 12.02 24.50 3.53
C ASN A 219 13.30 24.18 2.72
N ASN A 220 13.20 24.12 1.37
CA ASN A 220 14.31 23.77 0.46
C ASN A 220 15.01 22.45 0.81
N LYS A 221 14.24 21.47 1.29
CA LYS A 221 14.75 20.16 1.68
C LYS A 221 13.81 19.04 1.25
N ALA A 222 14.36 17.90 0.87
CA ALA A 222 13.59 16.68 0.63
C ALA A 222 14.26 15.45 1.23
N LYS A 223 13.45 14.48 1.64
CA LYS A 223 13.92 13.16 2.09
C LYS A 223 14.09 12.24 0.88
N MET A 224 15.34 11.89 0.58
CA MET A 224 15.71 11.08 -0.58
C MET A 224 16.73 10.02 -0.20
N VAL A 225 16.76 8.91 -0.92
CA VAL A 225 17.80 7.89 -0.78
C VAL A 225 18.87 8.11 -1.84
N ILE A 226 20.09 7.67 -1.52
CA ILE A 226 21.25 7.70 -2.41
C ILE A 226 21.60 6.24 -2.68
N LEU A 227 21.64 5.85 -3.95
CA LEU A 227 21.98 4.50 -4.39
C LEU A 227 23.46 4.42 -4.82
N GLU A 228 23.98 3.21 -5.05
CA GLU A 228 25.41 2.97 -5.35
C GLU A 228 25.90 3.66 -6.63
N ASN A 229 25.01 3.95 -7.57
CA ASN A 229 25.25 4.64 -8.84
C ASN A 229 25.13 6.18 -8.72
N ASP A 230 25.19 6.73 -7.51
CA ASP A 230 24.95 8.15 -7.20
C ASP A 230 23.54 8.64 -7.60
N LEU A 231 22.60 7.73 -7.84
CA LEU A 231 21.21 8.09 -8.08
C LEU A 231 20.59 8.58 -6.77
N ILE A 232 20.23 9.86 -6.75
CA ILE A 232 19.50 10.50 -5.67
C ILE A 232 18.02 10.61 -6.05
N ILE A 233 17.17 9.95 -5.26
CA ILE A 233 15.76 9.79 -5.61
C ILE A 233 14.89 9.64 -4.36
N THR A 234 13.61 10.01 -4.45
CA THR A 234 12.68 9.71 -3.35
C THR A 234 12.52 8.20 -3.14
N ALA A 235 12.38 7.77 -1.90
CA ALA A 235 12.37 6.36 -1.49
C ALA A 235 11.29 5.48 -2.17
N TRP A 236 10.22 6.10 -2.69
CA TRP A 236 9.04 5.47 -3.31
C TRP A 236 8.93 5.68 -4.81
N HIS A 237 9.99 6.16 -5.47
CA HIS A 237 10.00 6.25 -6.92
C HIS A 237 10.45 4.90 -7.51
N PRO A 238 9.58 4.15 -8.19
CA PRO A 238 9.96 2.85 -8.75
C PRO A 238 11.14 2.96 -9.71
N ILE A 239 12.14 2.11 -9.49
CA ILE A 239 13.31 1.95 -10.36
C ILE A 239 13.34 0.53 -10.89
N ARG A 240 13.98 0.31 -12.05
CA ARG A 240 14.16 -1.03 -12.62
C ARG A 240 15.61 -1.46 -12.49
N LEU A 241 15.84 -2.56 -11.74
CA LEU A 241 17.11 -3.26 -11.65
C LEU A 241 16.93 -4.70 -12.11
N CYS A 242 17.86 -5.23 -12.90
CA CYS A 242 17.81 -6.60 -13.42
C CYS A 242 16.45 -6.98 -14.06
N GLY A 243 15.81 -6.00 -14.75
CA GLY A 243 14.51 -6.20 -15.40
C GLY A 243 13.28 -6.15 -14.50
N GLN A 244 13.44 -5.92 -13.19
CA GLN A 244 12.33 -5.88 -12.22
C GLN A 244 12.15 -4.49 -11.60
N TRP A 245 10.90 -4.05 -11.47
CA TRP A 245 10.56 -2.85 -10.72
C TRP A 245 10.72 -3.09 -9.22
N ILE A 246 11.45 -2.21 -8.56
CA ILE A 246 11.70 -2.24 -7.12
C ILE A 246 11.53 -0.82 -6.54
N MET A 247 11.29 -0.72 -5.24
CA MET A 247 11.29 0.56 -4.53
C MET A 247 12.68 0.82 -3.95
N PRO A 248 13.27 2.00 -4.13
CA PRO A 248 14.56 2.34 -3.55
C PRO A 248 14.65 2.12 -2.02
N CYS A 249 13.53 2.27 -1.30
CA CYS A 249 13.45 1.98 0.13
C CYS A 249 13.72 0.50 0.50
N SER A 250 13.61 -0.44 -0.43
CA SER A 250 13.97 -1.84 -0.18
C SER A 250 15.47 -2.09 -0.29
N LEU A 251 16.23 -1.14 -0.84
CA LEU A 251 17.69 -1.22 -0.98
C LEU A 251 18.42 -0.43 0.09
N VAL A 252 17.84 0.69 0.55
CA VAL A 252 18.48 1.62 1.50
C VAL A 252 17.55 1.88 2.69
N SER A 253 18.08 1.64 3.90
CA SER A 253 17.30 1.66 5.14
C SER A 253 16.82 3.05 5.59
N SER A 254 17.51 4.13 5.18
CA SER A 254 17.19 5.49 5.63
C SER A 254 17.38 6.56 4.55
N PRO A 255 16.34 7.36 4.25
CA PRO A 255 16.50 8.56 3.42
C PRO A 255 17.32 9.62 4.15
N ASN A 256 18.17 10.30 3.40
CA ASN A 256 18.90 11.48 3.79
C ASN A 256 18.02 12.72 3.61
N GLU A 257 18.21 13.72 4.46
CA GLU A 257 17.67 15.06 4.23
C GLU A 257 18.62 15.81 3.31
N ILE A 258 18.19 16.01 2.06
CA ILE A 258 19.00 16.64 1.02
C ILE A 258 18.49 18.05 0.81
N SER A 259 19.40 19.03 0.82
CA SER A 259 19.09 20.42 0.49
C SER A 259 18.77 20.50 -1.00
N CYS A 260 17.54 20.85 -1.33
CA CYS A 260 17.09 20.97 -2.71
C CYS A 260 15.87 21.88 -2.81
N ASP A 261 15.87 22.80 -3.77
CA ASP A 261 14.74 23.72 -3.95
C ASP A 261 13.51 23.03 -4.56
N ALA A 262 13.75 22.00 -5.38
CA ALA A 262 12.71 21.24 -6.05
C ALA A 262 13.18 19.83 -6.43
N VAL A 263 12.20 18.96 -6.62
CA VAL A 263 12.35 17.62 -7.20
C VAL A 263 11.51 17.51 -8.48
N TYR A 264 11.88 16.59 -9.36
CA TYR A 264 11.36 16.56 -10.72
C TYR A 264 10.73 15.22 -11.09
N ASN A 265 9.74 15.24 -11.97
CA ASN A 265 9.24 14.07 -12.68
C ASN A 265 8.79 14.51 -14.09
N PHE A 266 8.56 13.56 -14.99
CA PHE A 266 8.28 13.82 -16.40
C PHE A 266 6.98 13.14 -16.83
N VAL A 267 6.40 13.64 -17.91
CA VAL A 267 5.40 12.91 -18.70
C VAL A 267 5.98 12.73 -20.09
N LEU A 268 6.07 11.48 -20.53
CA LEU A 268 6.50 11.14 -21.90
C LEU A 268 5.27 10.82 -22.77
N ASN A 269 5.43 10.94 -24.09
CA ASN A 269 4.42 10.48 -25.05
C ASN A 269 4.33 8.95 -25.14
N GLU A 270 5.42 8.23 -24.90
CA GLU A 270 5.53 6.78 -24.96
C GLU A 270 6.70 6.27 -24.10
N GLY A 271 6.78 4.94 -23.90
CA GLY A 271 7.83 4.26 -23.14
C GLY A 271 7.72 4.45 -21.61
N HIS A 272 7.44 5.67 -21.18
CA HIS A 272 7.14 6.08 -19.80
C HIS A 272 8.19 5.71 -18.74
N SER A 273 9.45 5.60 -19.13
CA SER A 273 10.59 5.51 -18.23
C SER A 273 11.77 6.30 -18.78
N VAL A 274 12.67 6.69 -17.88
CA VAL A 274 13.89 7.48 -18.18
C VAL A 274 15.10 6.84 -17.53
N LEU A 275 16.23 6.83 -18.21
CA LEU A 275 17.50 6.34 -17.65
C LEU A 275 18.19 7.49 -16.90
N VAL A 276 18.34 7.37 -15.57
CA VAL A 276 18.94 8.40 -14.70
C VAL A 276 20.09 7.77 -13.91
N ASN A 277 21.29 8.32 -14.04
CA ASN A 277 22.52 7.74 -13.50
C ASN A 277 22.62 6.24 -13.82
N ASP A 278 22.36 5.84 -15.07
CA ASP A 278 22.34 4.44 -15.51
C ASP A 278 21.26 3.52 -14.89
N VAL A 279 20.27 4.07 -14.18
CA VAL A 279 19.14 3.30 -13.63
C VAL A 279 17.82 3.77 -14.22
N GLU A 280 17.02 2.83 -14.73
CA GLU A 280 15.74 3.13 -15.35
C GLU A 280 14.70 3.48 -14.28
N CYS A 281 14.14 4.68 -14.37
CA CYS A 281 13.19 5.28 -13.44
C CYS A 281 11.85 5.51 -14.12
N VAL A 282 10.73 5.30 -13.42
CA VAL A 282 9.39 5.46 -14.01
C VAL A 282 8.97 6.94 -14.14
N THR A 283 8.19 7.26 -15.17
CA THR A 283 7.61 8.61 -15.34
C THR A 283 6.10 8.62 -15.05
N LEU A 284 5.50 9.81 -14.99
CA LEU A 284 4.06 9.94 -14.77
C LEU A 284 3.24 9.50 -15.99
N GLY A 285 2.02 9.03 -15.74
CA GLY A 285 1.09 8.60 -16.78
C GLY A 285 1.45 7.24 -17.40
N HIS A 286 2.32 6.46 -16.75
CA HIS A 286 2.95 5.27 -17.34
C HIS A 286 2.03 4.09 -17.66
N GLY A 287 0.85 3.98 -17.05
CA GLY A 287 -0.11 2.91 -17.36
C GLY A 287 0.24 1.49 -16.87
N PHE A 288 1.50 1.24 -16.48
CA PHE A 288 2.00 -0.05 -15.97
C PHE A 288 1.14 -0.65 -14.85
N LYS A 289 1.08 -2.00 -14.81
CA LYS A 289 0.14 -2.78 -13.99
C LYS A 289 0.81 -3.68 -12.96
N GLU A 290 2.12 -3.84 -13.04
CA GLU A 290 2.94 -4.61 -12.11
C GLU A 290 2.89 -3.99 -10.72
N ASP A 291 2.86 -4.84 -9.67
CA ASP A 291 2.45 -4.43 -8.33
C ASP A 291 3.29 -3.29 -7.72
N VAL A 292 4.60 -3.25 -8.00
CA VAL A 292 5.51 -2.22 -7.45
C VAL A 292 5.29 -0.86 -8.12
N VAL A 293 5.08 -0.84 -9.43
CA VAL A 293 5.04 0.41 -10.20
C VAL A 293 3.60 0.92 -10.41
N ARG A 294 2.60 0.05 -10.26
CA ARG A 294 1.19 0.40 -10.47
C ARG A 294 0.75 1.47 -9.47
N HIS A 295 0.25 2.59 -9.99
CA HIS A 295 -0.35 3.64 -9.17
C HIS A 295 -1.70 4.09 -9.72
N THR A 296 -2.71 4.22 -8.85
CA THR A 296 -4.11 4.53 -9.23
C THR A 296 -4.27 5.93 -9.83
N TYR A 297 -3.50 6.90 -9.34
CA TYR A 297 -3.49 8.27 -9.85
C TYR A 297 -2.30 8.56 -10.79
N TYR A 298 -1.07 8.61 -10.26
CA TYR A 298 0.16 8.93 -11.02
C TYR A 298 0.46 8.00 -12.20
N GLY A 299 -0.02 6.75 -12.18
CA GLY A 299 0.11 5.80 -13.29
C GLY A 299 -1.05 5.81 -14.28
N SER A 300 -1.92 6.83 -14.26
CA SER A 300 -3.16 6.86 -15.05
C SER A 300 -3.28 8.13 -15.89
N GLN A 301 -4.21 8.13 -16.86
CA GLN A 301 -4.53 9.33 -17.65
C GLN A 301 -5.04 10.50 -16.80
N ARG A 302 -5.46 10.26 -15.54
CA ARG A 302 -5.96 11.31 -14.65
C ARG A 302 -4.88 12.35 -14.36
N VAL A 303 -3.65 11.92 -14.06
CA VAL A 303 -2.55 12.87 -13.81
C VAL A 303 -2.24 13.69 -15.06
N ILE A 304 -2.28 13.08 -16.25
CA ILE A 304 -2.03 13.79 -17.50
C ILE A 304 -3.09 14.88 -17.73
N LYS A 305 -4.37 14.59 -17.50
CA LYS A 305 -5.45 15.58 -17.64
C LYS A 305 -5.30 16.74 -16.67
N ASP A 306 -4.94 16.46 -15.41
CA ASP A 306 -4.71 17.50 -14.42
C ASP A 306 -3.49 18.36 -14.76
N LEU A 307 -2.41 17.74 -15.23
CA LEU A 307 -1.21 18.46 -15.70
C LEU A 307 -1.49 19.30 -16.96
N GLN A 308 -2.28 18.81 -17.91
CA GLN A 308 -2.72 19.59 -19.08
C GLN A 308 -3.46 20.86 -18.66
N ARG A 309 -4.38 20.73 -17.70
CA ARG A 309 -5.12 21.88 -17.15
C ARG A 309 -4.18 22.86 -16.46
N LEU A 310 -3.29 22.40 -15.58
CA LEU A 310 -2.32 23.26 -14.90
C LEU A 310 -1.36 23.95 -15.88
N ASN A 311 -0.94 23.26 -16.95
CA ASN A 311 -0.09 23.86 -17.97
C ASN A 311 -0.77 25.04 -18.67
N LEU A 312 -2.07 24.93 -18.97
CA LEU A 312 -2.86 26.03 -19.54
C LEU A 312 -3.00 27.19 -18.54
N GLU A 313 -3.25 26.89 -17.27
CA GLU A 313 -3.39 27.89 -16.20
C GLU A 313 -2.09 28.65 -15.92
N GLN A 314 -0.95 27.94 -15.89
CA GLN A 314 0.37 28.53 -15.61
C GLN A 314 1.03 29.16 -16.84
N ASN A 315 0.56 28.83 -18.05
CA ASN A 315 1.10 29.31 -19.32
C ASN A 315 2.63 29.12 -19.47
N ASN A 316 3.13 27.97 -19.03
CA ASN A 316 4.57 27.70 -18.91
C ASN A 316 5.10 26.70 -19.96
N ALA A 317 4.43 26.61 -21.12
CA ALA A 317 4.90 25.86 -22.30
C ALA A 317 5.42 24.43 -22.01
N GLY A 318 4.75 23.71 -21.11
CA GLY A 318 5.07 22.33 -20.73
C GLY A 318 5.91 22.19 -19.45
N PHE A 319 6.35 23.28 -18.83
CA PHE A 319 6.90 23.29 -17.48
C PHE A 319 5.77 23.53 -16.47
N ILE A 320 5.58 22.61 -15.54
CA ILE A 320 4.46 22.70 -14.58
C ILE A 320 5.05 22.71 -13.18
N GLU A 321 4.78 23.77 -12.43
CA GLU A 321 5.18 23.88 -11.03
C GLU A 321 4.07 23.32 -10.12
N ILE A 322 4.45 22.44 -9.20
CA ILE A 322 3.57 21.84 -8.19
C ILE A 322 4.08 22.26 -6.81
N THR A 323 3.15 22.70 -5.96
CA THR A 323 3.40 22.95 -4.53
C THR A 323 2.55 21.99 -3.69
N GLU A 324 2.80 21.91 -2.38
CA GLU A 324 1.91 21.13 -1.47
C GLU A 324 0.47 21.63 -1.55
N GLU A 325 0.27 22.92 -1.80
CA GLU A 325 -1.05 23.48 -2.04
C GLU A 325 -1.69 22.98 -3.34
N THR A 326 -0.95 22.49 -4.32
CA THR A 326 -1.51 21.93 -5.55
C THR A 326 -1.97 20.48 -5.37
N LEU A 327 -1.44 19.75 -4.39
CA LEU A 327 -1.72 18.33 -4.17
C LEU A 327 -3.07 18.12 -3.48
N MET A 328 -3.95 17.30 -4.07
CA MET A 328 -5.16 16.81 -3.39
C MET A 328 -4.92 15.41 -2.84
N ARG A 329 -5.14 15.23 -1.55
CA ARG A 329 -4.98 13.94 -0.85
C ARG A 329 -6.33 13.39 -0.42
N ASN A 330 -6.50 12.08 -0.54
CA ASN A 330 -7.64 11.39 0.00
C ASN A 330 -7.59 11.44 1.54
N ILE A 331 -8.66 11.91 2.18
CA ILE A 331 -8.73 12.11 3.63
C ILE A 331 -8.55 10.80 4.41
N LYS A 332 -9.04 9.68 3.86
CA LYS A 332 -8.96 8.37 4.52
C LYS A 332 -7.60 7.68 4.35
N THR A 333 -6.94 7.88 3.22
CA THR A 333 -5.71 7.13 2.87
C THR A 333 -4.44 7.98 2.85
N GLY A 334 -4.55 9.31 2.89
CA GLY A 334 -3.43 10.25 2.74
C GLY A 334 -2.79 10.28 1.34
N LEU A 335 -3.20 9.39 0.44
CA LEU A 335 -2.64 9.27 -0.90
C LEU A 335 -3.08 10.42 -1.80
N VAL A 336 -2.18 10.90 -2.66
CA VAL A 336 -2.54 11.90 -3.68
C VAL A 336 -3.50 11.27 -4.70
N ASN A 337 -4.64 11.92 -4.93
CA ASN A 337 -5.68 11.47 -5.83
C ASN A 337 -6.09 12.50 -6.90
N GLY A 338 -5.42 13.65 -6.94
CA GLY A 338 -5.65 14.71 -7.93
C GLY A 338 -4.75 15.92 -7.72
N LEU A 339 -4.77 16.86 -8.66
CA LEU A 339 -4.15 18.18 -8.53
C LEU A 339 -5.21 19.29 -8.63
N ARG A 340 -5.20 20.27 -7.74
CA ARG A 340 -6.14 21.41 -7.78
C ARG A 340 -5.52 22.64 -8.45
N SER A 341 -6.37 23.47 -9.04
CA SER A 341 -5.96 24.77 -9.61
C SER A 341 -5.49 25.71 -8.49
N GLN A 342 -4.49 26.55 -8.78
CA GLN A 342 -4.07 27.62 -7.89
C GLN A 342 -5.08 28.78 -7.82
N GLN A 343 -6.02 28.90 -8.77
CA GLN A 343 -7.00 30.01 -8.78
C GLN A 343 -8.04 29.97 -7.65
N ILE A 344 -8.10 28.89 -6.87
CA ILE A 344 -9.10 28.71 -5.79
C ILE A 344 -8.60 29.31 -4.44
N LEU A 345 -7.33 29.72 -4.35
CA LEU A 345 -6.74 30.24 -3.09
C LEU A 345 -6.98 31.73 -2.82
N VAL A 346 -7.76 32.42 -3.65
CA VAL A 346 -8.16 33.82 -3.43
C VAL A 346 -9.67 33.90 -3.24
N GLN A 347 -10.16 33.40 -2.09
CA GLN A 347 -11.42 33.83 -1.48
C GLN A 347 -11.32 33.79 0.04
#